data_AF-A0A957CE44-F1
#
_entry.id   AF-A0A957CE44-F1
#
_cell.length_a   1.000
_cell.length_b   1.000
_cell.length_c   1.000
_cell.angle_alpha   90.00
_cell.angle_beta   90.00
_cell.angle_gamma   90.00
#
_symmetry.space_group_name_H-M   'P 1'
#
loop_
_entity.id
_entity.type
_entity.pdbx_description
1 polymer ?
#
loop_
_entity_poly.entity_id
_entity_poly.type
_entity_poly.pdbx_seq_one_letter_code
_entity_poly.pdbx_strand_id
1 'polypeptide(L)'
;MCQLAQEDEIAPIDLSDGQSAQLADDADLIPVNTQFNRLAAYNNLDASIILPTLTATASATPTNTATPTPTSSSTPTHTPDPEFMGPETIVLGLSAGGREIEAVRFGNGPEVLLMVGGIHSGYAPNTVVVAQELIDHFAKNLSDIPPELTVYIIFNLSPDANVSLGGVAGRLNANGVDLNRNWDCRWEPNPEVLGQVVEGGGGTEVFSEPETQLLKNFMEENQPAAVLFWGARNGAGQVAPGACEPVSQVSAPLTHYYAIPAGYEYYADPGVETNVDLAGDVSNWLDDQGIPAIFVLLPGFLEVNFERELAGVEGLFTAVANPVKIQQTPTPESCPDPVNPAWAALYATNRFQLGCAQSGVTEPLSVWQEFANGRILWRKDTDTVYVLYNNRTLDVVQVTQSGLEGFEISPLIKGAIGYVYDSQPDTATKLGAPQDQEREAVDVSIQDFSNGFIISWEDEGTQTNLIFLEAKEWKTP
;
A
#
# COMPACT_ATOMS: atom_id res chain seq x y z
N MET A 1 36.62 -23.75 5.40
CA MET A 1 37.56 -23.08 4.48
C MET A 1 36.96 -23.11 3.09
N CYS A 2 36.47 -21.97 2.59
CA CYS A 2 36.21 -21.80 1.17
C CYS A 2 37.47 -21.22 0.52
N GLN A 3 37.82 -21.68 -0.67
CA GLN A 3 38.81 -21.05 -1.54
C GLN A 3 38.10 -20.66 -2.85
N LEU A 4 38.08 -19.36 -3.14
CA LEU A 4 37.64 -18.80 -4.42
C LEU A 4 38.78 -18.97 -5.44
N ALA A 5 38.43 -19.37 -6.67
CA ALA A 5 39.32 -19.29 -7.83
C ALA A 5 38.98 -18.03 -8.64
N GLN A 6 40.02 -17.40 -9.18
CA GLN A 6 40.08 -16.04 -9.72
C GLN A 6 39.43 -15.88 -11.10
N GLU A 7 39.04 -14.63 -11.38
CA GLU A 7 38.69 -14.07 -12.68
C GLU A 7 39.84 -14.22 -13.70
N ASP A 8 39.46 -14.19 -14.99
CA ASP A 8 40.29 -14.18 -16.23
C ASP A 8 40.61 -15.53 -16.91
N GLU A 9 39.71 -16.00 -17.79
CA GLU A 9 39.98 -16.46 -19.18
C GLU A 9 38.71 -17.11 -19.79
N ILE A 10 38.08 -16.46 -20.78
CA ILE A 10 37.07 -17.10 -21.64
C ILE A 10 37.77 -17.59 -22.91
N ALA A 11 37.93 -18.90 -23.05
CA ALA A 11 38.32 -19.52 -24.32
C ALA A 11 37.06 -19.81 -25.17
N PRO A 12 37.03 -19.45 -26.46
CA PRO A 12 35.91 -19.81 -27.33
C PRO A 12 35.93 -21.30 -27.67
N ILE A 13 34.78 -21.96 -27.58
CA ILE A 13 34.58 -23.34 -28.02
C ILE A 13 34.28 -23.32 -29.52
N ASP A 14 35.12 -23.96 -30.33
CA ASP A 14 34.87 -24.21 -31.76
C ASP A 14 33.75 -25.26 -31.92
N LEU A 15 32.68 -24.90 -32.63
CA LEU A 15 31.62 -25.82 -33.03
C LEU A 15 32.00 -26.47 -34.37
N SER A 16 31.82 -27.79 -34.49
CA SER A 16 32.07 -28.53 -35.74
C SER A 16 31.04 -28.24 -36.83
N ASP A 17 31.49 -28.33 -38.09
CA ASP A 17 30.69 -28.05 -39.30
C ASP A 17 29.35 -28.81 -39.32
N GLY A 18 28.24 -28.06 -39.30
CA GLY A 18 26.89 -28.57 -39.58
C GLY A 18 25.78 -28.22 -38.59
N GLN A 19 26.02 -27.42 -37.55
CA GLN A 19 24.97 -26.96 -36.63
C GLN A 19 24.72 -25.46 -36.74
N SER A 20 23.49 -25.06 -37.07
CA SER A 20 23.00 -23.68 -36.97
C SER A 20 22.12 -23.54 -35.73
N ALA A 21 22.45 -22.62 -34.83
CA ALA A 21 21.51 -22.14 -33.82
C ALA A 21 20.65 -21.04 -34.44
N GLN A 22 19.34 -21.29 -34.59
CA GLN A 22 18.36 -20.21 -34.76
C GLN A 22 18.11 -19.59 -33.38
N LEU A 23 18.27 -18.27 -33.30
CA LEU A 23 17.76 -17.45 -32.21
C LEU A 23 16.23 -17.41 -32.34
N ALA A 24 15.52 -17.85 -31.31
CA ALA A 24 14.13 -17.50 -31.09
C ALA A 24 14.11 -16.38 -30.04
N ASP A 25 13.46 -15.27 -30.38
CA ASP A 25 13.11 -14.21 -29.44
C ASP A 25 12.12 -14.77 -28.40
N ASP A 26 12.29 -14.34 -27.16
CA ASP A 26 11.34 -14.43 -26.05
C ASP A 26 11.09 -15.81 -25.43
N ALA A 27 12.09 -16.33 -24.71
CA ALA A 27 11.89 -17.33 -23.67
C ALA A 27 12.82 -17.05 -22.46
N ASP A 28 12.33 -16.27 -21.50
CA ASP A 28 12.93 -16.23 -20.16
C ASP A 28 12.38 -17.39 -19.33
N LEU A 29 13.22 -18.42 -19.21
CA LEU A 29 13.14 -19.42 -18.16
C LEU A 29 13.61 -18.77 -16.86
N ILE A 30 12.76 -18.67 -15.85
CA ILE A 30 13.15 -18.26 -14.50
C ILE A 30 13.49 -19.51 -13.69
N PRO A 31 14.75 -19.77 -13.30
CA PRO A 31 15.05 -20.60 -12.16
C PRO A 31 14.96 -19.76 -10.88
N VAL A 32 14.27 -20.33 -9.90
CA VAL A 32 14.14 -19.83 -8.54
C VAL A 32 15.53 -19.68 -7.90
N ASN A 33 15.69 -18.59 -7.13
CA ASN A 33 16.75 -18.27 -6.15
C ASN A 33 17.94 -17.43 -6.66
N THR A 34 17.91 -16.11 -6.37
CA THR A 34 18.90 -15.42 -5.51
C THR A 34 18.64 -13.91 -5.42
N GLN A 35 18.50 -13.43 -4.19
CA GLN A 35 18.70 -12.03 -3.79
C GLN A 35 20.12 -11.56 -4.13
N PHE A 36 20.28 -10.23 -4.24
CA PHE A 36 21.52 -9.44 -4.39
C PHE A 36 22.14 -9.39 -5.80
N ASN A 37 21.75 -8.36 -6.57
CA ASN A 37 22.67 -7.34 -7.11
C ASN A 37 22.00 -6.57 -8.27
N ARG A 38 21.41 -5.40 -7.96
CA ARG A 38 21.24 -4.32 -8.97
C ARG A 38 21.43 -2.95 -8.31
N LEU A 39 22.69 -2.64 -8.03
CA LEU A 39 23.18 -1.26 -7.89
C LEU A 39 24.04 -0.98 -9.12
N ALA A 40 23.53 -0.20 -10.08
CA ALA A 40 24.29 0.67 -11.00
C ALA A 40 23.43 1.03 -12.23
N ALA A 41 22.70 2.12 -12.14
CA ALA A 41 22.38 2.95 -13.31
C ALA A 41 21.70 4.24 -12.82
N TYR A 42 22.47 5.22 -12.36
CA TYR A 42 22.14 6.66 -12.49
C TYR A 42 23.37 7.47 -12.08
N ASN A 43 24.26 7.72 -13.05
CA ASN A 43 25.20 8.83 -13.03
C ASN A 43 25.31 9.34 -14.46
N ASN A 44 24.82 10.56 -14.68
CA ASN A 44 25.41 11.62 -15.50
C ASN A 44 24.32 12.57 -16.00
N LEU A 45 24.19 13.70 -15.32
CA LEU A 45 23.89 14.99 -15.93
C LEU A 45 24.41 16.07 -14.97
N ASP A 46 25.70 16.37 -15.15
CA ASP A 46 26.34 17.54 -14.58
C ASP A 46 26.24 18.67 -15.63
N ALA A 47 25.75 19.84 -15.22
CA ALA A 47 26.38 21.14 -15.48
C ALA A 47 25.42 22.33 -15.33
N SER A 48 25.90 23.32 -14.57
CA SER A 48 25.69 24.76 -14.72
C SER A 48 24.58 25.43 -13.88
N ILE A 49 24.82 25.63 -12.59
CA ILE A 49 24.25 26.78 -11.87
C ILE A 49 25.39 27.53 -11.15
N ILE A 50 25.55 28.80 -11.52
CA ILE A 50 26.51 29.74 -10.93
C ILE A 50 25.99 30.12 -9.54
N LEU A 51 26.78 29.87 -8.49
CA LEU A 51 26.50 30.36 -7.14
C LEU A 51 26.72 31.89 -7.07
N PRO A 52 25.79 32.67 -6.48
CA PRO A 52 26.08 34.04 -6.10
C PRO A 52 26.95 34.07 -4.84
N THR A 53 28.03 34.83 -4.91
CA THR A 53 28.93 35.13 -3.78
C THR A 53 28.23 36.12 -2.85
N LEU A 54 27.97 35.73 -1.59
CA LEU A 54 27.52 36.67 -0.56
C LEU A 54 28.69 37.06 0.34
N THR A 55 29.04 38.34 0.25
CA THR A 55 30.00 39.03 1.09
C THR A 55 29.46 39.15 2.52
N ALA A 56 30.24 38.71 3.51
CA ALA A 56 29.92 38.88 4.92
C ALA A 56 29.91 40.37 5.30
N THR A 57 28.82 40.83 5.92
CA THR A 57 28.74 42.14 6.57
C THR A 57 28.39 41.96 8.05
N ALA A 58 28.95 42.84 8.88
CA ALA A 58 29.19 42.67 10.30
C ALA A 58 27.94 42.51 11.19
N SER A 59 28.18 41.78 12.28
CA SER A 59 27.34 41.51 13.43
C SER A 59 26.80 42.78 14.10
N ALA A 60 25.50 42.79 14.40
CA ALA A 60 24.87 43.71 15.34
C ALA A 60 24.29 42.91 16.51
N THR A 61 24.66 43.29 17.72
CA THR A 61 24.25 42.71 19.00
C THR A 61 22.75 42.88 19.24
N PRO A 62 21.99 41.84 19.64
CA PRO A 62 20.60 42.03 20.02
C PRO A 62 20.50 42.59 21.44
N THR A 63 19.74 43.67 21.55
CA THR A 63 19.30 44.28 22.81
C THR A 63 18.05 43.55 23.29
N ASN A 64 18.05 43.13 24.56
CA ASN A 64 16.91 42.50 25.24
C ASN A 64 15.65 43.37 25.11
N THR A 65 14.64 42.86 24.39
CA THR A 65 13.28 43.40 24.37
C THR A 65 12.35 42.37 25.01
N ALA A 66 11.55 42.84 25.96
CA ALA A 66 10.69 42.01 26.80
C ALA A 66 9.68 41.18 25.97
N THR A 67 9.61 39.90 26.31
CA THR A 67 8.64 38.91 25.82
C THR A 67 7.20 39.32 26.16
N PRO A 68 6.29 39.49 25.19
CA PRO A 68 4.86 39.55 25.48
C PRO A 68 4.35 38.16 25.88
N THR A 69 3.56 38.11 26.95
CA THR A 69 2.85 36.91 27.44
C THR A 69 1.96 36.33 26.34
N PRO A 70 1.99 35.01 26.07
CA PRO A 70 1.06 34.39 25.11
C PRO A 70 -0.35 34.48 25.68
N THR A 71 -1.23 35.13 24.92
CA THR A 71 -2.68 35.11 25.18
C THR A 71 -3.18 33.78 24.65
N SER A 72 -3.71 32.92 25.53
CA SER A 72 -4.39 31.68 25.14
C SER A 72 -5.54 32.02 24.19
N SER A 73 -5.36 31.72 22.90
CA SER A 73 -6.44 31.73 21.93
C SER A 73 -7.32 30.52 22.23
N SER A 74 -8.54 30.74 22.69
CA SER A 74 -9.53 29.68 22.81
C SER A 74 -9.87 29.17 21.42
N THR A 75 -9.49 27.93 21.10
CA THR A 75 -9.99 27.21 19.94
C THR A 75 -11.52 27.22 19.96
N PRO A 76 -12.20 27.72 18.91
CA PRO A 76 -13.65 27.68 18.87
C PRO A 76 -14.11 26.23 18.92
N THR A 77 -14.91 25.89 19.92
CA THR A 77 -15.66 24.63 19.94
C THR A 77 -16.74 24.74 18.87
N HIS A 78 -16.42 24.27 17.65
CA HIS A 78 -17.35 24.24 16.54
C HIS A 78 -18.53 23.32 16.89
N THR A 79 -19.75 23.83 16.69
CA THR A 79 -20.95 23.01 16.74
C THR A 79 -20.91 22.10 15.51
N PRO A 80 -21.05 20.76 15.64
CA PRO A 80 -21.00 19.87 14.50
C PRO A 80 -22.09 20.25 13.50
N ASP A 81 -21.69 20.70 12.31
CA ASP A 81 -22.59 20.82 11.17
C ASP A 81 -22.61 19.48 10.45
N PRO A 82 -23.72 18.71 10.49
CA PRO A 82 -23.81 17.42 9.82
C PRO A 82 -23.61 17.51 8.30
N GLU A 83 -23.70 18.70 7.68
CA GLU A 83 -23.45 18.92 6.26
C GLU A 83 -22.02 19.37 5.94
N PHE A 84 -21.14 19.50 6.94
CA PHE A 84 -19.75 19.90 6.72
C PHE A 84 -18.98 18.84 5.89
N MET A 85 -18.28 19.31 4.85
CA MET A 85 -17.40 18.47 4.02
C MET A 85 -15.95 18.97 3.98
N GLY A 86 -15.65 20.18 4.50
CA GLY A 86 -14.31 20.77 4.47
C GLY A 86 -14.02 21.69 3.28
N PRO A 87 -12.76 22.16 3.14
CA PRO A 87 -11.66 22.00 4.09
C PRO A 87 -11.80 22.85 5.37
N GLU A 88 -11.30 22.38 6.50
CA GLU A 88 -11.10 23.15 7.74
C GLU A 88 -9.67 22.97 8.25
N THR A 89 -8.92 24.06 8.43
CA THR A 89 -7.57 24.05 9.01
C THR A 89 -7.65 24.18 10.53
N ILE A 90 -6.97 23.27 11.23
CA ILE A 90 -6.91 23.20 12.69
C ILE A 90 -5.44 23.29 13.10
N VAL A 91 -5.09 24.33 13.85
CA VAL A 91 -3.76 24.43 14.46
C VAL A 91 -3.70 23.51 15.68
N LEU A 92 -2.85 22.48 15.63
CA LEU A 92 -2.67 21.54 16.73
C LEU A 92 -1.80 22.15 17.84
N GLY A 93 -0.77 22.89 17.45
CA GLY A 93 0.15 23.54 18.37
C GLY A 93 1.46 23.93 17.68
N LEU A 94 2.52 24.02 18.49
CA LEU A 94 3.86 24.41 18.03
C LEU A 94 4.83 23.24 18.11
N SER A 95 5.69 23.12 17.11
CA SER A 95 6.86 22.25 17.09
C SER A 95 7.95 22.73 18.05
N ALA A 96 9.02 21.93 18.23
CA ALA A 96 10.15 22.26 19.11
C ALA A 96 10.87 23.56 18.72
N GLY A 97 10.93 23.87 17.42
CA GLY A 97 11.45 25.13 16.89
C GLY A 97 10.43 26.27 16.82
N GLY A 98 9.20 26.05 17.29
CA GLY A 98 8.18 27.09 17.42
C GLY A 98 7.38 27.38 16.14
N ARG A 99 7.32 26.45 15.20
CA ARG A 99 6.45 26.55 14.00
C ARG A 99 5.12 25.86 14.26
N GLU A 100 4.06 26.38 13.64
CA GLU A 100 2.74 25.78 13.74
C GLU A 100 2.71 24.41 13.04
N ILE A 101 2.05 23.45 13.70
CA ILE A 101 1.67 22.17 13.12
C ILE A 101 0.15 22.19 12.97
N GLU A 102 -0.31 21.92 11.76
CA GLU A 102 -1.72 22.01 11.39
C GLU A 102 -2.21 20.68 10.84
N ALA A 103 -3.50 20.41 11.07
CA ALA A 103 -4.26 19.38 10.38
C ALA A 103 -5.31 20.05 9.49
N VAL A 104 -5.56 19.50 8.30
CA VAL A 104 -6.70 19.87 7.47
C VAL A 104 -7.74 18.76 7.51
N ARG A 105 -8.97 19.11 7.85
CA ARG A 105 -10.11 18.22 7.97
C ARG A 105 -11.00 18.26 6.74
N PHE A 106 -11.46 17.09 6.31
CA PHE A 106 -12.49 16.89 5.30
C PHE A 106 -13.53 15.88 5.77
N GLY A 107 -14.76 15.99 5.26
CA GLY A 107 -15.86 15.11 5.63
C GLY A 107 -16.31 15.26 7.10
N ASN A 108 -17.35 14.50 7.44
CA ASN A 108 -17.95 14.48 8.78
C ASN A 108 -18.55 13.11 9.12
N GLY A 109 -18.07 12.06 8.44
CA GLY A 109 -18.49 10.69 8.69
C GLY A 109 -17.94 10.14 10.00
N PRO A 110 -18.53 9.05 10.52
CA PRO A 110 -18.17 8.47 11.81
C PRO A 110 -16.78 7.81 11.85
N GLU A 111 -16.24 7.38 10.71
CA GLU A 111 -14.95 6.69 10.65
C GLU A 111 -13.83 7.68 10.35
N VAL A 112 -12.80 7.72 11.20
CA VAL A 112 -11.72 8.70 11.09
C VAL A 112 -10.49 8.08 10.44
N LEU A 113 -9.99 8.67 9.34
CA LEU A 113 -8.69 8.36 8.75
C LEU A 113 -7.73 9.53 8.97
N LEU A 114 -6.60 9.27 9.63
CA LEU A 114 -5.53 10.25 9.82
C LEU A 114 -4.37 9.95 8.88
N MET A 115 -3.93 10.96 8.13
CA MET A 115 -2.79 10.89 7.22
C MET A 115 -1.72 11.90 7.63
N VAL A 116 -0.46 11.46 7.71
CA VAL A 116 0.63 12.25 8.27
C VAL A 116 1.83 12.28 7.32
N GLY A 117 2.10 13.46 6.77
CA GLY A 117 3.30 13.79 6.01
C GLY A 117 4.39 14.41 6.90
N GLY A 118 5.63 14.37 6.42
CA GLY A 118 6.71 15.17 6.98
C GLY A 118 7.18 14.80 8.39
N ILE A 119 6.94 13.57 8.87
CA ILE A 119 7.57 13.08 10.12
C ILE A 119 9.10 13.14 10.03
N HIS A 120 9.66 12.96 8.82
CA HIS A 120 11.06 13.17 8.47
C HIS A 120 11.21 14.21 7.34
N SER A 121 10.59 15.39 7.50
CA SER A 121 10.45 16.39 6.42
C SER A 121 11.77 16.85 5.78
N GLY A 122 12.86 16.87 6.54
CA GLY A 122 14.20 17.23 6.04
C GLY A 122 14.89 16.11 5.27
N TYR A 123 14.56 14.85 5.58
CA TYR A 123 15.11 13.65 4.97
C TYR A 123 14.35 13.25 3.70
N ALA A 124 13.02 13.38 3.71
CA ALA A 124 12.11 13.08 2.62
C ALA A 124 11.07 14.20 2.43
N PRO A 125 11.46 15.35 1.83
CA PRO A 125 10.55 16.46 1.59
C PRO A 125 9.34 16.10 0.73
N ASN A 126 9.45 15.09 -0.14
CA ASN A 126 8.31 14.64 -0.96
C ASN A 126 7.11 14.16 -0.14
N THR A 127 7.31 13.66 1.08
CA THR A 127 6.20 13.27 1.98
C THR A 127 5.33 14.45 2.38
N VAL A 128 5.92 15.65 2.49
CA VAL A 128 5.18 16.91 2.72
C VAL A 128 4.43 17.32 1.45
N VAL A 129 5.06 17.14 0.29
CA VAL A 129 4.46 17.47 -1.01
C VAL A 129 3.24 16.59 -1.29
N VAL A 130 3.32 15.27 -1.08
CA VAL A 130 2.18 14.34 -1.23
C VAL A 130 0.99 14.80 -0.38
N ALA A 131 1.23 15.09 0.90
CA ALA A 131 0.17 15.50 1.80
C ALA A 131 -0.45 16.85 1.38
N GLN A 132 0.36 17.81 0.90
CA GLN A 132 -0.14 19.08 0.39
C GLN A 132 -0.95 18.92 -0.90
N GLU A 133 -0.50 18.07 -1.83
CA GLU A 133 -1.23 17.81 -3.08
C GLU A 133 -2.57 17.12 -2.81
N LEU A 134 -2.64 16.22 -1.83
CA LEU A 134 -3.90 15.61 -1.39
C LEU A 134 -4.86 16.65 -0.79
N ILE A 135 -4.36 17.54 0.06
CA ILE A 135 -5.15 18.67 0.60
C ILE A 135 -5.72 19.52 -0.56
N ASP A 136 -4.87 19.88 -1.52
CA ASP A 136 -5.26 20.69 -2.67
C ASP A 136 -6.26 19.99 -3.59
N HIS A 137 -6.16 18.66 -3.71
CA HIS A 137 -7.09 17.82 -4.48
C HIS A 137 -8.46 17.75 -3.80
N PHE A 138 -8.52 17.34 -2.53
CA PHE A 138 -9.80 17.19 -1.83
C PHE A 138 -10.50 18.52 -1.60
N ALA A 139 -9.77 19.62 -1.40
CA ALA A 139 -10.37 20.95 -1.34
C ALA A 139 -11.11 21.35 -2.64
N LYS A 140 -10.73 20.77 -3.78
CA LYS A 140 -11.39 20.99 -5.08
C LYS A 140 -12.42 19.90 -5.40
N ASN A 141 -12.29 18.72 -4.81
CA ASN A 141 -13.10 17.53 -5.09
C ASN A 141 -13.66 16.93 -3.80
N LEU A 142 -14.47 17.70 -3.06
CA LEU A 142 -15.03 17.26 -1.77
C LEU A 142 -15.90 15.99 -1.89
N SER A 143 -16.46 15.72 -3.07
CA SER A 143 -17.25 14.51 -3.36
C SER A 143 -16.41 13.23 -3.37
N ASP A 144 -15.09 13.34 -3.44
CA ASP A 144 -14.19 12.18 -3.44
C ASP A 144 -14.00 11.61 -2.01
N ILE A 145 -14.38 12.38 -0.98
CA ILE A 145 -14.41 11.91 0.40
C ILE A 145 -15.71 11.12 0.62
N PRO A 146 -15.64 9.82 0.95
CA PRO A 146 -16.82 9.03 1.24
C PRO A 146 -17.60 9.61 2.42
N PRO A 147 -18.95 9.55 2.41
CA PRO A 147 -19.78 10.09 3.48
C PRO A 147 -19.57 9.39 4.84
N GLU A 148 -19.01 8.18 4.85
CA GLU A 148 -18.64 7.44 6.04
C GLU A 148 -17.38 8.00 6.72
N LEU A 149 -16.57 8.82 6.02
CA LEU A 149 -15.26 9.25 6.50
C LEU A 149 -15.25 10.69 7.04
N THR A 150 -14.47 10.86 8.10
CA THR A 150 -13.77 12.11 8.43
C THR A 150 -12.28 11.90 8.16
N VAL A 151 -11.70 12.73 7.30
CA VAL A 151 -10.29 12.63 6.90
C VAL A 151 -9.51 13.80 7.49
N TYR A 152 -8.41 13.50 8.17
CA TYR A 152 -7.46 14.50 8.65
C TYR A 152 -6.12 14.33 7.96
N ILE A 153 -5.54 15.42 7.46
CA ILE A 153 -4.21 15.44 6.85
C ILE A 153 -3.31 16.41 7.62
N ILE A 154 -2.28 15.89 8.27
CA ILE A 154 -1.18 16.68 8.82
C ILE A 154 -0.08 16.71 7.75
N PHE A 155 0.10 17.85 7.07
CA PHE A 155 1.01 17.89 5.93
C PHE A 155 2.50 17.87 6.33
N ASN A 156 2.84 18.41 7.50
CA ASN A 156 4.21 18.44 7.98
C ASN A 156 4.29 18.35 9.51
N LEU A 157 4.57 17.15 10.02
CA LEU A 157 4.73 16.93 11.46
C LEU A 157 6.05 17.46 12.03
N SER A 158 7.11 17.57 11.21
CA SER A 158 8.43 18.06 11.64
C SER A 158 8.84 19.31 10.86
N PRO A 159 8.14 20.44 11.00
CA PRO A 159 8.37 21.63 10.16
C PRO A 159 9.72 22.29 10.37
N ASP A 160 10.45 21.92 11.43
CA ASP A 160 11.77 22.48 11.77
C ASP A 160 12.96 21.62 11.34
N ALA A 161 12.72 20.43 10.79
CA ALA A 161 13.81 19.53 10.42
C ALA A 161 14.76 20.21 9.42
N ASN A 162 16.06 20.01 9.62
CA ASN A 162 17.07 20.51 8.68
C ASN A 162 17.00 19.71 7.38
N VAL A 163 17.04 20.37 6.23
CA VAL A 163 17.07 19.65 4.95
C VAL A 163 18.40 18.89 4.83
N SER A 164 18.31 17.55 4.81
CA SER A 164 19.41 16.62 4.63
C SER A 164 18.86 15.35 3.99
N LEU A 165 18.75 15.38 2.66
CA LEU A 165 18.15 14.31 1.86
C LEU A 165 18.85 12.98 2.12
N GLY A 166 18.11 11.97 2.56
CA GLY A 166 18.66 10.65 2.85
C GLY A 166 19.62 10.59 4.06
N GLY A 167 19.85 11.70 4.78
CA GLY A 167 20.79 11.79 5.90
C GLY A 167 20.11 11.82 7.27
N VAL A 168 20.80 11.32 8.30
CA VAL A 168 20.29 11.28 9.68
C VAL A 168 19.76 12.64 10.14
N ALA A 169 20.50 13.72 9.86
CA ALA A 169 20.12 15.08 10.27
C ALA A 169 18.75 15.54 9.74
N GLY A 170 18.29 14.99 8.61
CA GLY A 170 16.99 15.32 8.03
C GLY A 170 15.81 14.60 8.68
N ARG A 171 16.10 13.57 9.48
CA ARG A 171 15.10 12.83 10.24
C ARG A 171 14.81 13.46 11.59
N LEU A 172 15.74 14.27 12.10
CA LEU A 172 15.66 14.83 13.45
C LEU A 172 14.86 16.12 13.45
N ASN A 173 14.06 16.33 14.50
CA ASN A 173 13.40 17.61 14.78
C ASN A 173 14.42 18.64 15.33
N ALA A 174 13.93 19.82 15.75
CA ALA A 174 14.79 20.90 16.26
C ALA A 174 15.57 20.54 17.55
N ASN A 175 15.10 19.56 18.33
CA ASN A 175 15.76 19.07 19.54
C ASN A 175 16.78 17.96 19.26
N GLY A 176 16.92 17.52 18.01
CA GLY A 176 17.81 16.41 17.65
C GLY A 176 17.20 15.02 17.86
N VAL A 177 15.87 14.94 18.02
CA VAL A 177 15.13 13.68 18.22
C VAL A 177 14.52 13.22 16.90
N ASP A 178 14.64 11.93 16.59
CA ASP A 178 13.87 11.31 15.51
C ASP A 178 12.44 11.09 16.02
N LEU A 179 11.48 11.84 15.49
CA LEU A 179 10.08 11.75 15.92
C LEU A 179 9.51 10.34 15.77
N ASN A 180 10.07 9.52 14.86
CA ASN A 180 9.70 8.12 14.69
C ASN A 180 10.60 7.15 15.51
N ARG A 181 11.19 7.66 16.60
CA ARG A 181 11.87 6.90 17.66
C ARG A 181 11.39 7.30 19.06
N ASN A 182 10.38 8.17 19.15
CA ASN A 182 9.93 8.80 20.39
C ASN A 182 8.65 8.17 20.98
N TRP A 183 8.27 6.97 20.55
CA TRP A 183 7.00 6.31 20.92
C TRP A 183 7.20 5.11 21.86
N ASP A 184 6.19 4.76 22.66
CA ASP A 184 6.28 3.70 23.67
C ASP A 184 6.12 2.28 23.08
N CYS A 185 6.98 1.92 22.13
CA CYS A 185 7.15 0.55 21.69
C CYS A 185 8.63 0.24 21.59
N ARG A 186 9.16 -0.55 22.55
CA ARG A 186 10.59 -0.88 22.67
C ARG A 186 11.47 0.39 22.64
N TRP A 187 11.00 1.46 23.24
CA TRP A 187 11.69 2.76 23.19
C TRP A 187 13.10 2.67 23.78
N GLU A 188 14.03 3.39 23.15
CA GLU A 188 15.40 3.55 23.63
C GLU A 188 15.84 5.01 23.54
N PRO A 189 16.62 5.52 24.51
CA PRO A 189 17.10 6.91 24.48
C PRO A 189 18.10 7.18 23.33
N ASN A 190 18.82 6.15 22.89
CA ASN A 190 19.88 6.23 21.87
C ASN A 190 19.61 5.25 20.73
N PRO A 191 18.56 5.47 19.91
CA PRO A 191 18.13 4.52 18.89
C PRO A 191 19.11 4.43 17.73
N GLU A 192 19.03 3.33 16.98
CA GLU A 192 19.65 3.23 15.67
C GLU A 192 18.79 3.92 14.59
N VAL A 193 19.42 4.84 13.86
CA VAL A 193 18.85 5.59 12.75
C VAL A 193 19.79 5.47 11.56
N LEU A 194 19.31 4.83 10.48
CA LEU A 194 20.09 4.57 9.26
C LEU A 194 21.45 3.87 9.52
N GLY A 195 21.47 2.89 10.42
CA GLY A 195 22.70 2.16 10.78
C GLY A 195 23.64 2.91 11.72
N GLN A 196 23.18 4.01 12.34
CA GLN A 196 23.98 4.84 13.25
C GLN A 196 23.24 5.03 14.57
N VAL A 197 23.95 4.82 15.69
CA VAL A 197 23.42 5.17 17.01
C VAL A 197 23.39 6.69 17.14
N VAL A 198 22.22 7.25 17.41
CA VAL A 198 22.03 8.68 17.62
C VAL A 198 21.86 8.93 19.12
N GLU A 199 22.86 9.54 19.75
CA GLU A 199 22.80 9.89 21.18
C GLU A 199 21.67 10.89 21.43
N GLY A 200 20.75 10.54 22.33
CA GLY A 200 19.53 11.31 22.62
C GLY A 200 18.48 11.28 21.51
N GLY A 201 18.70 10.51 20.42
CA GLY A 201 17.81 10.48 19.25
C GLY A 201 16.42 9.93 19.51
N GLY A 202 16.20 9.27 20.65
CA GLY A 202 14.88 8.80 21.09
C GLY A 202 14.14 9.81 21.98
N GLY A 203 14.80 10.91 22.37
CA GLY A 203 14.32 11.89 23.33
C GLY A 203 14.70 11.57 24.78
N THR A 204 14.25 12.40 25.72
CA THR A 204 14.56 12.22 27.16
C THR A 204 13.73 11.12 27.82
N GLU A 205 12.56 10.86 27.27
CA GLU A 205 11.60 9.81 27.65
C GLU A 205 10.65 9.55 26.47
N VAL A 206 9.82 8.50 26.56
CA VAL A 206 8.72 8.28 25.61
C VAL A 206 7.83 9.52 25.53
N PHE A 207 7.43 9.90 24.32
CA PHE A 207 6.59 11.06 24.05
C PHE A 207 7.15 12.40 24.56
N SER A 208 8.47 12.52 24.67
CA SER A 208 9.11 13.75 25.16
C SER A 208 8.98 14.93 24.20
N GLU A 209 8.84 14.69 22.89
CA GLU A 209 8.82 15.77 21.91
C GLU A 209 7.45 16.43 21.77
N PRO A 210 7.38 17.77 21.60
CA PRO A 210 6.11 18.47 21.45
C PRO A 210 5.34 17.99 20.22
N GLU A 211 6.02 17.69 19.11
CA GLU A 211 5.36 17.16 17.90
C GLU A 211 4.70 15.80 18.16
N THR A 212 5.39 14.92 18.90
CA THR A 212 4.88 13.62 19.31
C THR A 212 3.66 13.76 20.23
N GLN A 213 3.72 14.67 21.21
CA GLN A 213 2.61 14.93 22.13
C GLN A 213 1.39 15.49 21.40
N LEU A 214 1.59 16.40 20.45
CA LEU A 214 0.51 16.95 19.62
C LEU A 214 -0.19 15.85 18.83
N LEU A 215 0.57 14.99 18.14
CA LEU A 215 0.00 13.89 17.38
C LEU A 215 -0.72 12.89 18.29
N LYS A 216 -0.12 12.51 19.43
CA LYS A 216 -0.73 11.61 20.40
C LYS A 216 -2.05 12.15 20.92
N ASN A 217 -2.08 13.39 21.41
CA ASN A 217 -3.29 14.02 21.94
C ASN A 217 -4.38 14.12 20.85
N PHE A 218 -3.99 14.48 19.63
CA PHE A 218 -4.92 14.55 18.50
C PHE A 218 -5.58 13.19 18.20
N MET A 219 -4.80 12.11 18.23
CA MET A 219 -5.33 10.75 18.05
C MET A 219 -6.20 10.31 19.22
N GLU A 220 -5.85 10.67 20.45
CA GLU A 220 -6.68 10.39 21.64
C GLU A 220 -8.03 11.12 21.58
N GLU A 221 -8.05 12.35 21.08
CA GLU A 221 -9.27 13.16 20.93
C GLU A 221 -10.17 12.68 19.79
N ASN A 222 -9.58 12.25 18.67
CA ASN A 222 -10.32 11.95 17.44
C ASN A 222 -10.52 10.44 17.18
N GLN A 223 -9.84 9.56 17.90
CA GLN A 223 -9.98 8.10 17.83
C GLN A 223 -9.96 7.56 16.37
N PRO A 224 -8.85 7.72 15.63
CA PRO A 224 -8.75 7.26 14.25
C PRO A 224 -9.00 5.76 14.12
N ALA A 225 -9.79 5.36 13.13
CA ALA A 225 -9.97 3.97 12.71
C ALA A 225 -8.73 3.42 11.99
N ALA A 226 -7.94 4.30 11.35
CA ALA A 226 -6.65 3.96 10.76
C ALA A 226 -5.73 5.19 10.65
N VAL A 227 -4.41 4.95 10.61
CA VAL A 227 -3.39 5.99 10.43
C VAL A 227 -2.41 5.64 9.31
N LEU A 228 -2.14 6.60 8.43
CA LEU A 228 -1.15 6.51 7.36
C LEU A 228 -0.01 7.49 7.63
N PHE A 229 1.23 7.01 7.54
CA PHE A 229 2.44 7.83 7.53
C PHE A 229 3.16 7.69 6.19
N TRP A 230 3.59 8.80 5.59
CA TRP A 230 4.52 8.75 4.47
C TRP A 230 5.98 8.87 4.95
N GLY A 231 6.84 8.05 4.37
CA GLY A 231 8.29 8.05 4.58
C GLY A 231 9.03 7.82 3.27
N ALA A 232 10.36 7.70 3.36
CA ALA A 232 11.20 7.26 2.24
C ALA A 232 12.46 6.56 2.78
N ARG A 233 13.29 5.90 1.97
CA ARG A 233 13.01 5.46 0.60
C ARG A 233 13.01 3.94 0.52
N ASN A 234 12.16 3.40 -0.33
CA ASN A 234 12.36 2.07 -0.93
C ASN A 234 12.17 2.22 -2.44
N GLY A 235 13.14 1.86 -3.26
CA GLY A 235 13.14 2.16 -4.70
C GLY A 235 11.96 1.60 -5.50
N ALA A 236 11.34 0.52 -5.04
CA ALA A 236 10.11 -0.02 -5.63
C ALA A 236 8.83 0.63 -5.09
N GLY A 237 8.95 1.36 -3.97
CA GLY A 237 7.85 1.73 -3.10
C GLY A 237 7.42 0.54 -2.24
N GLN A 238 7.18 0.78 -0.95
CA GLN A 238 6.87 -0.28 0.00
C GLN A 238 5.86 0.21 1.05
N VAL A 239 4.86 -0.61 1.35
CA VAL A 239 3.94 -0.39 2.46
C VAL A 239 4.28 -1.35 3.59
N ALA A 240 4.51 -0.80 4.78
CA ALA A 240 4.89 -1.54 5.97
C ALA A 240 3.81 -1.39 7.06
N PRO A 241 3.34 -2.48 7.69
CA PRO A 241 2.46 -2.41 8.83
C PRO A 241 3.25 -2.10 10.11
N GLY A 242 2.58 -1.51 11.09
CA GLY A 242 3.04 -1.53 12.48
C GLY A 242 3.10 -2.96 13.04
N ALA A 243 4.07 -3.19 13.93
CA ALA A 243 4.26 -4.42 14.67
C ALA A 243 4.99 -4.17 16.00
N CYS A 244 4.21 -4.12 17.09
CA CYS A 244 4.77 -4.11 18.44
C CYS A 244 4.41 -5.40 19.19
N GLU A 245 5.13 -5.70 20.27
CA GLU A 245 4.83 -6.86 21.10
C GLU A 245 3.87 -6.49 22.23
N PRO A 246 2.78 -7.25 22.46
CA PRO A 246 2.38 -8.45 21.74
C PRO A 246 1.85 -8.15 20.33
N VAL A 247 2.27 -8.92 19.32
CA VAL A 247 1.88 -8.67 17.92
C VAL A 247 0.36 -8.77 17.76
N SER A 248 -0.31 -7.62 17.61
CA SER A 248 -1.76 -7.54 17.41
C SER A 248 -2.15 -7.76 15.94
N GLN A 249 -1.22 -7.45 15.03
CA GLN A 249 -1.36 -7.55 13.57
C GLN A 249 -2.57 -6.78 13.02
N VAL A 250 -3.11 -5.81 13.75
CA VAL A 250 -4.27 -5.02 13.29
C VAL A 250 -3.90 -4.13 12.09
N SER A 251 -2.60 -3.85 11.92
CA SER A 251 -2.05 -3.05 10.83
C SER A 251 -1.84 -3.84 9.54
N ALA A 252 -1.67 -5.17 9.60
CA ALA A 252 -1.34 -6.01 8.45
C ALA A 252 -2.39 -5.97 7.32
N PRO A 253 -3.71 -6.02 7.61
CA PRO A 253 -4.73 -5.92 6.57
C PRO A 253 -4.66 -4.60 5.80
N LEU A 254 -4.28 -3.50 6.46
CA LEU A 254 -4.33 -2.17 5.87
C LEU A 254 -3.31 -1.97 4.74
N THR A 255 -2.19 -2.72 4.75
CA THR A 255 -1.09 -2.55 3.80
C THR A 255 -1.52 -2.80 2.36
N HIS A 256 -2.39 -3.80 2.12
CA HIS A 256 -2.80 -4.17 0.77
C HIS A 256 -3.72 -3.14 0.12
N TYR A 257 -4.53 -2.44 0.93
CA TYR A 257 -5.46 -1.43 0.44
C TYR A 257 -4.72 -0.24 -0.15
N TYR A 258 -3.55 0.12 0.39
CA TYR A 258 -2.70 1.12 -0.23
C TYR A 258 -1.84 0.53 -1.34
N ALA A 259 -1.17 -0.60 -1.07
CA ALA A 259 -0.09 -1.09 -1.90
C ALA A 259 -0.55 -1.54 -3.29
N ILE A 260 -1.69 -2.25 -3.38
CA ILE A 260 -2.14 -2.82 -4.65
C ILE A 260 -2.53 -1.71 -5.65
N PRO A 261 -3.41 -0.74 -5.30
CA PRO A 261 -3.73 0.36 -6.23
C PRO A 261 -2.52 1.24 -6.57
N ALA A 262 -1.62 1.47 -5.60
CA ALA A 262 -0.41 2.25 -5.82
C ALA A 262 0.69 1.47 -6.61
N GLY A 263 0.54 0.16 -6.78
CA GLY A 263 1.57 -0.70 -7.37
C GLY A 263 2.85 -0.80 -6.53
N TYR A 264 2.72 -0.77 -5.20
CA TYR A 264 3.83 -0.93 -4.24
C TYR A 264 3.96 -2.37 -3.74
N GLU A 265 5.17 -2.70 -3.30
CA GLU A 265 5.41 -3.88 -2.49
C GLU A 265 4.77 -3.69 -1.11
N TYR A 266 4.38 -4.77 -0.45
CA TYR A 266 3.87 -4.70 0.93
C TYR A 266 4.36 -5.87 1.77
N TYR A 267 4.50 -5.63 3.06
CA TYR A 267 4.74 -6.70 4.03
C TYR A 267 3.40 -7.27 4.48
N ALA A 268 3.19 -8.55 4.20
CA ALA A 268 1.96 -9.27 4.50
C ALA A 268 2.00 -9.97 5.86
N ASP A 269 3.20 -10.29 6.36
CA ASP A 269 3.41 -10.96 7.64
C ASP A 269 4.29 -10.11 8.57
N PRO A 270 3.69 -9.30 9.46
CA PRO A 270 4.47 -8.43 10.33
C PRO A 270 5.42 -9.19 11.26
N GLY A 271 5.06 -10.40 11.69
CA GLY A 271 5.87 -11.20 12.62
C GLY A 271 7.16 -11.75 12.00
N VAL A 272 7.27 -11.70 10.67
CA VAL A 272 8.44 -12.19 9.90
C VAL A 272 9.12 -11.06 9.13
N GLU A 273 8.36 -10.06 8.67
CA GLU A 273 8.81 -9.11 7.65
C GLU A 273 9.00 -7.68 8.16
N THR A 274 8.48 -7.34 9.35
CA THR A 274 8.80 -6.06 9.97
C THR A 274 10.06 -6.18 10.81
N ASN A 275 10.83 -5.10 10.87
CA ASN A 275 11.94 -5.03 11.82
C ASN A 275 11.36 -4.97 13.24
N VAL A 276 11.18 -6.13 13.85
CA VAL A 276 10.71 -6.28 15.24
C VAL A 276 11.64 -5.62 16.25
N ASP A 277 12.85 -5.20 15.85
CA ASP A 277 13.79 -4.46 16.69
C ASP A 277 13.74 -2.94 16.46
N LEU A 278 12.80 -2.44 15.64
CA LEU A 278 12.64 -1.00 15.42
C LEU A 278 12.09 -0.33 16.68
N ALA A 279 13.00 0.26 17.46
CA ALA A 279 12.72 0.96 18.71
C ALA A 279 11.98 2.28 18.47
N GLY A 280 10.90 2.50 19.22
CA GLY A 280 10.20 3.78 19.33
C GLY A 280 9.43 4.24 18.09
N ASP A 281 9.09 3.32 17.18
CA ASP A 281 8.33 3.60 15.97
C ASP A 281 6.83 3.85 16.26
N VAL A 282 6.25 4.87 15.63
CA VAL A 282 4.85 5.30 15.82
C VAL A 282 3.85 4.26 15.35
N SER A 283 4.10 3.61 14.20
CA SER A 283 3.18 2.62 13.65
C SER A 283 3.18 1.36 14.51
N ASN A 284 4.34 0.97 15.04
CA ASN A 284 4.44 -0.11 16.01
C ASN A 284 3.63 0.22 17.29
N TRP A 285 3.84 1.40 17.89
CA TRP A 285 3.07 1.78 19.07
C TRP A 285 1.56 1.79 18.80
N LEU A 286 1.12 2.30 17.65
CA LEU A 286 -0.30 2.28 17.26
C LEU A 286 -0.85 0.85 17.13
N ASP A 287 -0.07 -0.08 16.56
CA ASP A 287 -0.43 -1.50 16.48
C ASP A 287 -0.64 -2.11 17.89
N ASP A 288 0.22 -1.78 18.86
CA ASP A 288 0.04 -2.17 20.27
C ASP A 288 -1.24 -1.59 20.89
N GLN A 289 -1.58 -0.34 20.52
CA GLN A 289 -2.82 0.31 20.95
C GLN A 289 -4.07 -0.25 20.23
N GLY A 290 -3.90 -1.19 19.29
CA GLY A 290 -4.99 -1.75 18.50
C GLY A 290 -5.52 -0.81 17.41
N ILE A 291 -4.73 0.20 17.03
CA ILE A 291 -5.04 1.16 15.97
C ILE A 291 -4.27 0.76 14.70
N PRO A 292 -4.95 0.34 13.62
CA PRO A 292 -4.31 0.02 12.34
C PRO A 292 -3.46 1.18 11.82
N ALA A 293 -2.16 0.95 11.60
CA ALA A 293 -1.25 1.97 11.12
C ALA A 293 -0.25 1.44 10.08
N ILE A 294 -0.02 2.21 9.02
CA ILE A 294 0.95 1.85 7.96
C ILE A 294 1.94 2.97 7.68
N PHE A 295 3.15 2.58 7.31
CA PHE A 295 4.15 3.43 6.68
C PHE A 295 4.22 3.15 5.18
N VAL A 296 4.02 4.19 4.38
CA VAL A 296 4.24 4.17 2.93
C VAL A 296 5.61 4.76 2.63
N LEU A 297 6.55 3.91 2.26
CA LEU A 297 7.90 4.29 1.86
C LEU A 297 7.93 4.61 0.38
N LEU A 298 8.03 5.90 0.05
CA LEU A 298 8.09 6.39 -1.33
C LEU A 298 9.38 5.96 -2.05
N PRO A 299 9.36 5.85 -3.40
CA PRO A 299 10.54 5.50 -4.23
C PRO A 299 11.77 6.38 -4.06
N GLY A 300 11.55 7.67 -3.82
CA GLY A 300 12.58 8.70 -3.74
C GLY A 300 12.38 9.65 -2.58
N PHE A 301 13.21 10.69 -2.51
CA PHE A 301 13.15 11.72 -1.45
C PHE A 301 12.47 13.01 -1.91
N LEU A 302 12.40 13.24 -3.23
CA LEU A 302 11.93 14.50 -3.83
C LEU A 302 10.79 14.28 -4.82
N GLU A 303 10.80 13.15 -5.52
CA GLU A 303 9.83 12.83 -6.55
C GLU A 303 8.48 12.45 -5.94
N VAL A 304 7.41 12.95 -6.55
CA VAL A 304 6.03 12.59 -6.24
C VAL A 304 5.35 12.11 -7.51
N ASN A 305 4.66 10.97 -7.42
CA ASN A 305 3.70 10.54 -8.42
C ASN A 305 2.31 10.65 -7.80
N PHE A 306 1.66 11.79 -7.99
CA PHE A 306 0.39 12.09 -7.31
C PHE A 306 -0.71 11.08 -7.62
N GLU A 307 -0.88 10.70 -8.89
CA GLU A 307 -1.91 9.73 -9.31
C GLU A 307 -1.75 8.40 -8.59
N ARG A 308 -0.50 7.96 -8.38
CA ARG A 308 -0.20 6.75 -7.62
C ARG A 308 -0.59 6.87 -6.16
N GLU A 309 -0.17 7.94 -5.49
CA GLU A 309 -0.45 8.10 -4.06
C GLU A 309 -1.95 8.31 -3.81
N LEU A 310 -2.64 9.02 -4.71
CA LEU A 310 -4.09 9.16 -4.68
C LEU A 310 -4.80 7.79 -4.78
N ALA A 311 -4.38 6.92 -5.72
CA ALA A 311 -4.94 5.58 -5.84
C ALA A 311 -4.77 4.76 -4.55
N GLY A 312 -3.61 4.86 -3.90
CA GLY A 312 -3.38 4.22 -2.60
C GLY A 312 -4.29 4.76 -1.50
N VAL A 313 -4.49 6.07 -1.43
CA VAL A 313 -5.40 6.73 -0.47
C VAL A 313 -6.86 6.33 -0.71
N GLU A 314 -7.33 6.27 -1.95
CA GLU A 314 -8.68 5.80 -2.30
C GLU A 314 -8.90 4.33 -1.93
N GLY A 315 -7.85 3.51 -2.05
CA GLY A 315 -7.85 2.15 -1.53
C GLY A 315 -8.06 2.09 -0.02
N LEU A 316 -7.39 2.97 0.75
CA LEU A 316 -7.63 3.10 2.19
C LEU A 316 -9.04 3.61 2.51
N PHE A 317 -9.58 4.54 1.71
CA PHE A 317 -10.96 4.99 1.89
C PHE A 317 -11.95 3.82 1.82
N THR A 318 -11.74 2.91 0.87
CA THR A 318 -12.55 1.69 0.73
C THR A 318 -12.47 0.80 1.99
N ALA A 319 -11.29 0.70 2.59
CA ALA A 319 -11.09 -0.09 3.80
C ALA A 319 -11.76 0.56 5.03
N VAL A 320 -11.49 1.85 5.25
CA VAL A 320 -11.88 2.57 6.48
C VAL A 320 -13.37 2.87 6.49
N ALA A 321 -13.99 3.10 5.33
CA ALA A 321 -15.44 3.28 5.22
C ALA A 321 -16.22 2.00 5.59
N ASN A 322 -15.54 0.85 5.68
CA ASN A 322 -16.12 -0.42 6.13
C ASN A 322 -15.23 -1.10 7.19
N PRO A 323 -15.34 -0.70 8.47
CA PRO A 323 -14.42 -1.13 9.54
C PRO A 323 -14.32 -2.65 9.72
N VAL A 324 -15.36 -3.41 9.37
CA VAL A 324 -15.35 -4.89 9.38
C VAL A 324 -14.24 -5.45 8.49
N LYS A 325 -13.85 -4.72 7.42
CA LYS A 325 -12.76 -5.12 6.52
C LYS A 325 -11.37 -4.94 7.13
N ILE A 326 -11.20 -4.04 8.10
CA ILE A 326 -9.91 -3.79 8.77
C ILE A 326 -9.81 -4.59 10.08
N GLN A 327 -10.93 -4.81 10.77
CA GLN A 327 -11.01 -5.54 12.04
C GLN A 327 -10.87 -7.06 11.90
N GLN A 328 -10.53 -7.58 10.73
CA GLN A 328 -10.21 -9.00 10.57
C GLN A 328 -8.88 -9.31 11.27
N THR A 329 -8.90 -9.45 12.58
CA THR A 329 -7.74 -9.89 13.35
C THR A 329 -7.26 -11.26 12.86
N PRO A 330 -5.94 -11.51 12.81
CA PRO A 330 -5.39 -12.83 12.53
C PRO A 330 -5.57 -13.81 13.69
N THR A 331 -5.97 -13.32 14.87
CA THR A 331 -6.51 -14.16 15.94
C THR A 331 -8.03 -14.28 15.74
N PRO A 332 -8.59 -15.51 15.69
CA PRO A 332 -9.77 -15.77 14.89
C PRO A 332 -11.04 -15.23 15.54
N GLU A 333 -11.70 -14.28 14.87
CA GLU A 333 -13.12 -14.47 14.67
C GLU A 333 -13.25 -15.87 14.04
N SER A 334 -13.88 -16.81 14.76
CA SER A 334 -13.99 -18.18 14.29
C SER A 334 -14.79 -18.14 12.99
N CYS A 335 -14.08 -18.15 11.86
CA CYS A 335 -14.73 -18.26 10.56
C CYS A 335 -15.67 -19.46 10.65
N PRO A 336 -16.94 -19.27 10.26
CA PRO A 336 -17.97 -20.27 10.51
C PRO A 336 -17.63 -21.60 9.82
N ASP A 337 -16.97 -21.49 8.66
CA ASP A 337 -16.54 -22.64 7.86
C ASP A 337 -15.02 -22.78 7.82
N PRO A 338 -14.50 -24.02 7.85
CA PRO A 338 -13.08 -24.28 7.66
C PRO A 338 -12.69 -24.07 6.20
N VAL A 339 -11.48 -23.55 5.99
CA VAL A 339 -10.89 -23.47 4.65
C VAL A 339 -10.50 -24.86 4.16
N ASN A 340 -10.65 -25.09 2.86
CA ASN A 340 -10.15 -26.30 2.20
C ASN A 340 -8.67 -26.53 2.59
N PRO A 341 -8.31 -27.67 3.20
CA PRO A 341 -6.94 -27.94 3.60
C PRO A 341 -5.92 -27.84 2.46
N ALA A 342 -6.33 -28.14 1.22
CA ALA A 342 -5.49 -28.00 0.04
C ALA A 342 -5.11 -26.54 -0.27
N TRP A 343 -5.92 -25.59 0.19
CA TRP A 343 -5.70 -24.16 0.03
C TRP A 343 -5.26 -23.48 1.32
N ALA A 344 -4.92 -24.21 2.38
CA ALA A 344 -4.55 -23.60 3.66
C ALA A 344 -3.39 -22.61 3.53
N ALA A 345 -2.35 -22.95 2.76
CA ALA A 345 -1.22 -22.04 2.49
C ALA A 345 -1.65 -20.84 1.63
N LEU A 346 -2.40 -21.09 0.55
CA LEU A 346 -2.90 -20.03 -0.34
C LEU A 346 -3.80 -19.04 0.40
N TYR A 347 -4.68 -19.57 1.25
CA TYR A 347 -5.55 -18.80 2.11
C TYR A 347 -4.77 -18.03 3.17
N ALA A 348 -3.78 -18.63 3.82
CA ALA A 348 -2.98 -17.92 4.82
C ALA A 348 -2.36 -16.63 4.25
N THR A 349 -1.86 -16.68 3.02
CA THR A 349 -1.28 -15.51 2.33
C THR A 349 -2.32 -14.48 1.87
N ASN A 350 -3.58 -14.89 1.68
CA ASN A 350 -4.64 -14.05 1.11
C ASN A 350 -5.83 -13.84 2.07
N ARG A 351 -5.71 -14.25 3.34
CA ARG A 351 -6.81 -14.32 4.30
C ARG A 351 -7.50 -12.98 4.48
N PHE A 352 -6.74 -11.90 4.56
CA PHE A 352 -7.28 -10.56 4.75
C PHE A 352 -8.04 -10.05 3.51
N GLN A 353 -7.66 -10.48 2.32
CA GLN A 353 -8.33 -10.08 1.07
C GLN A 353 -9.56 -10.94 0.80
N LEU A 354 -9.51 -12.23 1.14
CA LEU A 354 -10.64 -13.16 0.98
C LEU A 354 -11.66 -13.05 2.11
N GLY A 355 -11.23 -12.73 3.32
CA GLY A 355 -12.05 -12.79 4.53
C GLY A 355 -12.29 -14.22 5.00
N CYS A 356 -13.38 -14.42 5.75
CA CYS A 356 -13.76 -15.75 6.23
C CYS A 356 -14.38 -16.59 5.13
N ALA A 357 -14.10 -17.90 5.12
CA ALA A 357 -14.86 -18.84 4.32
C ALA A 357 -16.34 -18.79 4.71
N GLN A 358 -17.19 -18.74 3.70
CA GLN A 358 -18.66 -18.67 3.82
C GLN A 358 -19.35 -19.94 3.35
N SER A 359 -18.57 -20.87 2.79
CA SER A 359 -19.06 -22.14 2.28
C SER A 359 -18.04 -23.24 2.51
N GLY A 360 -18.50 -24.49 2.41
CA GLY A 360 -17.61 -25.61 2.06
C GLY A 360 -17.17 -25.54 0.59
N VAL A 361 -16.36 -26.51 0.17
CA VAL A 361 -15.99 -26.66 -1.25
C VAL A 361 -17.21 -27.13 -2.05
N THR A 362 -17.44 -26.49 -3.19
CA THR A 362 -18.45 -26.82 -4.18
C THR A 362 -17.78 -27.19 -5.50
N GLU A 363 -18.47 -27.98 -6.32
CA GLU A 363 -17.97 -28.47 -7.61
C GLU A 363 -18.97 -28.12 -8.72
N PRO A 364 -19.22 -26.83 -8.98
CA PRO A 364 -20.17 -26.45 -10.00
C PRO A 364 -19.60 -26.75 -11.39
N LEU A 365 -20.47 -27.16 -12.31
CA LEU A 365 -20.12 -27.17 -13.73
C LEU A 365 -19.64 -25.77 -14.10
N SER A 366 -18.41 -25.72 -14.61
CA SER A 366 -17.76 -24.50 -15.03
C SER A 366 -17.16 -24.72 -16.39
N VAL A 367 -17.15 -23.68 -17.20
CA VAL A 367 -16.58 -23.71 -18.55
C VAL A 367 -15.64 -22.53 -18.69
N TRP A 368 -14.65 -22.68 -19.54
CA TRP A 368 -13.66 -21.64 -19.75
C TRP A 368 -13.19 -21.64 -21.21
N GLN A 369 -12.62 -20.51 -21.62
CA GLN A 369 -12.10 -20.32 -22.98
C GLN A 369 -10.95 -19.32 -22.99
N GLU A 370 -9.93 -19.60 -23.80
CA GLU A 370 -8.78 -18.70 -24.01
C GLU A 370 -9.00 -17.70 -25.15
N PHE A 371 -8.48 -16.49 -24.93
CA PHE A 371 -8.47 -15.38 -25.88
C PHE A 371 -7.06 -14.77 -25.94
N ALA A 372 -6.79 -13.95 -26.97
CA ALA A 372 -5.46 -13.41 -27.21
C ALA A 372 -4.87 -12.64 -26.00
N ASN A 373 -5.70 -11.91 -25.26
CA ASN A 373 -5.28 -11.05 -24.15
C ASN A 373 -5.93 -11.44 -22.81
N GLY A 374 -6.44 -12.67 -22.68
CA GLY A 374 -7.11 -13.10 -21.47
C GLY A 374 -7.85 -14.42 -21.60
N ARG A 375 -8.73 -14.68 -20.64
CA ARG A 375 -9.60 -15.86 -20.62
C ARG A 375 -10.95 -15.51 -20.05
N ILE A 376 -11.97 -16.26 -20.43
CA ILE A 376 -13.29 -16.16 -19.80
C ILE A 376 -13.55 -17.45 -19.02
N LEU A 377 -14.12 -17.31 -17.82
CA LEU A 377 -14.60 -18.39 -16.97
C LEU A 377 -16.09 -18.17 -16.69
N TRP A 378 -16.93 -19.20 -16.80
CA TRP A 378 -18.32 -19.17 -16.35
C TRP A 378 -18.58 -20.25 -15.30
N ARG A 379 -19.32 -19.89 -14.26
CA ARG A 379 -19.76 -20.80 -13.20
C ARG A 379 -21.28 -20.97 -13.26
N LYS A 380 -21.76 -22.22 -13.34
CA LYS A 380 -23.20 -22.52 -13.47
C LYS A 380 -24.02 -22.23 -12.21
N ASP A 381 -23.45 -22.40 -11.02
CA ASP A 381 -24.15 -22.23 -9.74
C ASP A 381 -24.65 -20.80 -9.49
N THR A 382 -23.88 -19.83 -9.97
CA THR A 382 -24.16 -18.39 -9.83
C THR A 382 -24.58 -17.73 -11.14
N ASP A 383 -24.49 -18.46 -12.27
CA ASP A 383 -24.68 -17.96 -13.63
C ASP A 383 -23.80 -16.72 -13.95
N THR A 384 -22.58 -16.73 -13.41
CA THR A 384 -21.65 -15.60 -13.50
C THR A 384 -20.54 -15.89 -14.49
N VAL A 385 -20.29 -14.94 -15.40
CA VAL A 385 -19.14 -14.90 -16.30
C VAL A 385 -18.10 -13.95 -15.74
N TYR A 386 -16.87 -14.43 -15.64
CA TYR A 386 -15.69 -13.68 -15.25
C TYR A 386 -14.76 -13.56 -16.45
N VAL A 387 -14.51 -12.33 -16.88
CA VAL A 387 -13.59 -12.02 -17.97
C VAL A 387 -12.26 -11.59 -17.37
N LEU A 388 -11.25 -12.44 -17.50
CA LEU A 388 -9.94 -12.26 -16.89
C LEU A 388 -8.95 -11.72 -17.93
N TYR A 389 -8.47 -10.49 -17.73
CA TYR A 389 -7.48 -9.88 -18.61
C TYR A 389 -6.06 -10.17 -18.14
N ASN A 390 -5.10 -10.24 -19.07
CA ASN A 390 -3.67 -10.49 -18.76
C ASN A 390 -3.03 -9.44 -17.84
N ASN A 391 -3.63 -8.25 -17.72
CA ASN A 391 -3.20 -7.20 -16.79
C ASN A 391 -3.75 -7.36 -15.36
N ARG A 392 -4.34 -8.53 -15.02
CA ARG A 392 -4.91 -8.88 -13.70
C ARG A 392 -6.21 -8.17 -13.30
N THR A 393 -6.77 -7.35 -14.18
CA THR A 393 -8.14 -6.81 -14.02
C THR A 393 -9.17 -7.83 -14.51
N LEU A 394 -10.43 -7.70 -14.06
CA LEU A 394 -11.53 -8.50 -14.60
C LEU A 394 -12.83 -7.72 -14.77
N ASP A 395 -13.68 -8.20 -15.68
CA ASP A 395 -15.10 -7.84 -15.73
C ASP A 395 -15.96 -8.99 -15.20
N VAL A 396 -16.99 -8.67 -14.42
CA VAL A 396 -17.97 -9.63 -13.91
C VAL A 396 -19.31 -9.37 -14.58
N VAL A 397 -19.89 -10.41 -15.19
CA VAL A 397 -21.15 -10.34 -15.92
C VAL A 397 -22.09 -11.41 -15.39
N GLN A 398 -23.18 -10.99 -14.77
CA GLN A 398 -24.29 -11.89 -14.42
C GLN A 398 -25.12 -12.17 -15.66
N VAL A 399 -25.19 -13.42 -16.08
CA VAL A 399 -26.01 -13.79 -17.23
C VAL A 399 -27.40 -14.11 -16.74
N THR A 400 -28.35 -13.21 -16.99
CA THR A 400 -29.73 -13.32 -16.47
C THR A 400 -30.76 -13.58 -17.57
N GLN A 401 -30.33 -13.75 -18.82
CA GLN A 401 -31.24 -13.91 -19.94
C GLN A 401 -31.65 -15.37 -20.17
N SER A 402 -32.96 -15.57 -20.32
CA SER A 402 -33.63 -16.83 -20.67
C SER A 402 -33.39 -17.28 -22.14
N GLY A 403 -32.24 -16.96 -22.73
CA GLY A 403 -31.92 -17.19 -24.15
C GLY A 403 -30.52 -17.76 -24.42
N LEU A 404 -29.75 -18.09 -23.37
CA LEU A 404 -28.46 -18.76 -23.49
C LEU A 404 -28.55 -20.17 -24.11
N GLU A 405 -29.69 -20.82 -23.95
CA GLU A 405 -29.88 -22.20 -24.39
C GLU A 405 -29.78 -22.28 -25.92
N GLY A 406 -28.67 -22.82 -26.41
CA GLY A 406 -28.38 -22.95 -27.84
C GLY A 406 -27.79 -21.71 -28.51
N PHE A 407 -27.27 -20.72 -27.74
CA PHE A 407 -26.52 -19.61 -28.33
C PHE A 407 -25.26 -20.15 -29.04
N GLU A 408 -25.18 -19.96 -30.34
CA GLU A 408 -24.04 -20.36 -31.17
C GLU A 408 -23.97 -19.48 -32.42
N ILE A 409 -22.89 -18.71 -32.55
CA ILE A 409 -22.52 -17.97 -33.77
C ILE A 409 -21.51 -18.80 -34.57
N SER A 410 -20.61 -19.48 -33.87
CA SER A 410 -19.61 -20.38 -34.43
C SER A 410 -19.14 -21.39 -33.38
N PRO A 411 -18.38 -22.43 -33.76
CA PRO A 411 -17.81 -23.37 -32.78
C PRO A 411 -16.94 -22.70 -31.70
N LEU A 412 -16.37 -21.53 -32.00
CA LEU A 412 -15.56 -20.73 -31.07
C LEU A 412 -16.39 -19.71 -30.28
N ILE A 413 -17.59 -19.34 -30.74
CA ILE A 413 -18.44 -18.31 -30.11
C ILE A 413 -19.82 -18.93 -29.89
N LYS A 414 -19.99 -19.56 -28.73
CA LYS A 414 -21.20 -20.24 -28.30
C LYS A 414 -21.33 -20.20 -26.78
N GLY A 415 -22.47 -20.63 -26.26
CA GLY A 415 -22.70 -20.71 -24.81
C GLY A 415 -22.67 -19.35 -24.11
N ALA A 416 -22.47 -19.37 -22.79
CA ALA A 416 -22.43 -18.17 -21.96
C ALA A 416 -21.20 -17.30 -22.27
N ILE A 417 -20.06 -17.92 -22.54
CA ILE A 417 -18.82 -17.23 -22.90
C ILE A 417 -18.97 -16.49 -24.22
N GLY A 418 -19.44 -17.19 -25.25
CA GLY A 418 -19.67 -16.60 -26.57
C GLY A 418 -20.72 -15.50 -26.52
N TYR A 419 -21.76 -15.63 -25.71
CA TYR A 419 -22.77 -14.59 -25.53
C TYR A 419 -22.17 -13.31 -24.93
N VAL A 420 -21.36 -13.42 -23.88
CA VAL A 420 -20.69 -12.24 -23.29
C VAL A 420 -19.71 -11.61 -24.27
N TYR A 421 -18.95 -12.43 -25.00
CA TYR A 421 -18.05 -11.94 -26.04
C TYR A 421 -18.81 -11.20 -27.16
N ASP A 422 -19.94 -11.71 -27.64
CA ASP A 422 -20.71 -11.08 -28.72
C ASP A 422 -21.49 -9.82 -28.26
N SER A 423 -22.08 -9.90 -27.06
CA SER A 423 -22.95 -8.84 -26.53
C SER A 423 -22.20 -7.66 -25.91
N GLN A 424 -20.89 -7.79 -25.65
CA GLN A 424 -20.06 -6.75 -25.04
C GLN A 424 -18.86 -6.37 -25.93
N PRO A 425 -19.02 -5.39 -26.85
CA PRO A 425 -17.98 -5.02 -27.81
C PRO A 425 -16.66 -4.53 -27.17
N ASP A 426 -16.74 -3.80 -26.05
CA ASP A 426 -15.56 -3.29 -25.35
C ASP A 426 -14.77 -4.44 -24.73
N THR A 427 -15.47 -5.39 -24.11
CA THR A 427 -14.92 -6.63 -23.54
C THR A 427 -14.24 -7.47 -24.62
N ALA A 428 -14.90 -7.68 -25.76
CA ALA A 428 -14.34 -8.41 -26.90
C ALA A 428 -13.10 -7.72 -27.48
N THR A 429 -13.13 -6.39 -27.60
CA THR A 429 -12.00 -5.60 -28.09
C THR A 429 -10.78 -5.76 -27.19
N LYS A 430 -10.98 -5.72 -25.86
CA LYS A 430 -9.92 -5.89 -24.88
C LYS A 430 -9.36 -7.32 -24.87
N LEU A 431 -10.24 -8.33 -24.89
CA LEU A 431 -9.86 -9.75 -24.90
C LEU A 431 -9.12 -10.18 -26.18
N GLY A 432 -9.47 -9.58 -27.31
CA GLY A 432 -8.98 -10.03 -28.61
C GLY A 432 -9.62 -11.35 -29.05
N ALA A 433 -9.08 -11.94 -30.12
CA ALA A 433 -9.71 -13.10 -30.76
C ALA A 433 -9.66 -14.37 -29.89
N PRO A 434 -10.71 -15.23 -29.93
CA PRO A 434 -10.69 -16.54 -29.28
C PRO A 434 -9.56 -17.40 -29.85
N GLN A 435 -8.81 -18.06 -28.96
CA GLN A 435 -7.68 -18.92 -29.33
C GLN A 435 -8.08 -20.40 -29.37
N ASP A 436 -9.06 -20.79 -28.56
CA ASP A 436 -9.57 -22.16 -28.48
C ASP A 436 -11.10 -22.18 -28.33
N GLN A 437 -11.71 -23.35 -28.45
CA GLN A 437 -13.13 -23.56 -28.15
C GLN A 437 -13.38 -23.52 -26.64
N GLU A 438 -14.61 -23.18 -26.27
CA GLU A 438 -15.09 -23.35 -24.90
C GLU A 438 -14.97 -24.82 -24.45
N ARG A 439 -14.32 -25.03 -23.29
CA ARG A 439 -14.12 -26.34 -22.65
C ARG A 439 -14.76 -26.37 -21.27
N GLU A 440 -15.29 -27.53 -20.90
CA GLU A 440 -15.65 -27.81 -19.51
C GLU A 440 -14.37 -27.89 -18.67
N ALA A 441 -14.34 -27.17 -17.56
CA ALA A 441 -13.28 -27.30 -16.58
C ALA A 441 -13.48 -28.60 -15.79
N VAL A 442 -12.49 -29.47 -15.79
CA VAL A 442 -12.53 -30.77 -15.11
C VAL A 442 -12.07 -30.59 -13.65
N ASP A 443 -12.65 -31.37 -12.74
CA ASP A 443 -12.30 -31.38 -11.31
C ASP A 443 -12.32 -29.98 -10.66
N VAL A 444 -13.35 -29.21 -11.03
CA VAL A 444 -13.56 -27.86 -10.48
C VAL A 444 -13.87 -27.95 -8.99
N SER A 445 -13.09 -27.23 -8.19
CA SER A 445 -13.34 -27.01 -6.76
C SER A 445 -13.42 -25.51 -6.51
N ILE A 446 -14.45 -25.07 -5.80
CA ILE A 446 -14.65 -23.66 -5.44
C ILE A 446 -15.01 -23.51 -3.98
N GLN A 447 -14.40 -22.57 -3.28
CA GLN A 447 -14.86 -22.13 -1.95
C GLN A 447 -15.05 -20.62 -1.97
N ASP A 448 -16.23 -20.19 -1.52
CA ASP A 448 -16.57 -18.78 -1.41
C ASP A 448 -16.15 -18.26 -0.03
N PHE A 449 -15.67 -17.01 -0.05
CA PHE A 449 -15.20 -16.27 1.12
C PHE A 449 -15.90 -14.91 1.16
N SER A 450 -15.76 -14.21 2.28
CA SER A 450 -16.52 -12.98 2.56
C SER A 450 -16.29 -11.87 1.55
N ASN A 451 -15.13 -11.84 0.91
CA ASN A 451 -14.70 -10.80 -0.03
C ASN A 451 -14.18 -11.39 -1.36
N GLY A 452 -14.54 -12.64 -1.69
CA GLY A 452 -14.00 -13.30 -2.88
C GLY A 452 -14.23 -14.81 -2.93
N PHE A 453 -13.54 -15.50 -3.83
CA PHE A 453 -13.55 -16.97 -3.88
C PHE A 453 -12.22 -17.52 -4.39
N ILE A 454 -11.91 -18.76 -4.02
CA ILE A 454 -10.83 -19.54 -4.64
C ILE A 454 -11.48 -20.57 -5.55
N ILE A 455 -11.07 -20.61 -6.82
CA ILE A 455 -11.42 -21.67 -7.77
C ILE A 455 -10.16 -22.44 -8.17
N SER A 456 -10.31 -23.74 -8.29
CA SER A 456 -9.28 -24.62 -8.82
C SER A 456 -9.90 -25.57 -9.84
N TRP A 457 -9.16 -25.92 -10.89
CA TRP A 457 -9.54 -26.96 -11.84
C TRP A 457 -8.30 -27.62 -12.43
N GLU A 458 -8.45 -28.84 -12.92
CA GLU A 458 -7.41 -29.55 -13.64
C GLU A 458 -7.68 -29.48 -15.15
N ASP A 459 -6.65 -29.16 -15.93
CA ASP A 459 -6.70 -29.25 -17.38
C ASP A 459 -5.41 -29.90 -17.90
N GLU A 460 -5.57 -30.98 -18.67
CA GLU A 460 -4.47 -31.76 -19.26
C GLU A 460 -3.33 -32.14 -18.26
N GLY A 461 -3.68 -32.41 -17.00
CA GLY A 461 -2.71 -32.74 -15.94
C GLY A 461 -2.08 -31.52 -15.24
N THR A 462 -2.56 -30.31 -15.55
CA THR A 462 -2.13 -29.05 -14.92
C THR A 462 -3.21 -28.54 -13.99
N GLN A 463 -2.92 -28.45 -12.69
CA GLN A 463 -3.79 -27.79 -11.72
C GLN A 463 -3.67 -26.28 -11.85
N THR A 464 -4.77 -25.61 -12.15
CA THR A 464 -4.87 -24.15 -12.09
C THR A 464 -5.59 -23.76 -10.82
N ASN A 465 -5.04 -22.84 -10.03
CA ASN A 465 -5.74 -22.18 -8.93
C ASN A 465 -5.82 -20.69 -9.24
N LEU A 466 -6.99 -20.09 -9.02
CA LEU A 466 -7.20 -18.66 -9.12
C LEU A 466 -7.86 -18.14 -7.86
N ILE A 467 -7.45 -16.95 -7.44
CA ILE A 467 -8.08 -16.19 -6.36
C ILE A 467 -8.83 -15.02 -6.98
N PHE A 468 -10.10 -14.89 -6.65
CA PHE A 468 -10.98 -13.80 -7.04
C PHE A 468 -11.26 -12.92 -5.85
N LEU A 469 -11.13 -11.61 -6.03
CA LEU A 469 -11.33 -10.61 -4.97
C LEU A 469 -12.41 -9.61 -5.40
N GLU A 470 -13.14 -9.06 -4.42
CA GLU A 470 -14.20 -8.06 -4.67
C GLU A 470 -13.74 -6.82 -5.47
N ALA A 471 -12.45 -6.50 -5.46
CA ALA A 471 -11.87 -5.36 -6.18
C ALA A 471 -11.86 -5.49 -7.72
N LYS A 472 -12.56 -6.49 -8.31
CA LYS A 472 -12.45 -6.86 -9.72
C LYS A 472 -11.01 -7.18 -10.14
N GLU A 473 -10.32 -7.87 -9.26
CA GLU A 473 -8.98 -8.35 -9.48
C GLU A 473 -8.95 -9.86 -9.34
N TRP A 474 -8.03 -10.49 -10.05
CA TRP A 474 -7.74 -11.90 -9.91
C TRP A 474 -6.25 -12.14 -9.79
N LYS A 475 -5.87 -13.21 -9.08
CA LYS A 475 -4.48 -13.59 -8.84
C LYS A 475 -4.26 -15.05 -9.15
N THR A 476 -3.12 -15.36 -9.76
CA THR A 476 -2.51 -16.70 -9.67
C THR A 476 -1.70 -16.80 -8.37
N PRO A 477 -1.70 -17.96 -7.71
CA PRO A 477 -0.78 -18.25 -6.59
C PRO A 477 0.68 -17.92 -6.88
#